data_AF-A0A521Z8W7-F1
#
_entry.id   AF-A0A521Z8W7-F1
#
_cell.length_a   1.000
_cell.length_b   1.000
_cell.length_c   1.000
_cell.angle_alpha   90.00
_cell.angle_beta   90.00
_cell.angle_gamma   90.00
#
_symmetry.space_group_name_H-M   'P 1'
#
loop_
_entity.id
_entity.type
_entity.pdbx_description
1 polymer ?
#
loop_
_entity_poly.entity_id
_entity_poly.type
_entity_poly.pdbx_seq_one_letter_code
_entity_poly.pdbx_strand_id
1 'polypeptide(L)'
;MLFIHRRTPKARFVSWAFFCLLILFLAIATQRPQVGLAGAGAILILLALTVEANKERIWKDYKKGYKYKKGSWLPKAWTEPTQTYYNLNVYVLWPAVFVVGFVAIATAYFIS
;
A
#
# COMPACT_ATOMS: atom_id res chain seq x y z
N MET A 1 1.65 -40.90 4.97
CA MET A 1 1.50 -39.49 5.44
C MET A 1 0.88 -38.66 4.33
N LEU A 2 -0.37 -38.24 4.49
CA LEU A 2 -1.10 -37.39 3.55
C LEU A 2 -0.60 -35.94 3.68
N PHE A 3 0.36 -35.55 2.84
CA PHE A 3 0.72 -34.14 2.65
C PHE A 3 -0.37 -33.45 1.83
N ILE A 4 -1.44 -33.04 2.51
CA ILE A 4 -2.42 -32.13 1.93
C ILE A 4 -1.69 -30.80 1.73
N HIS A 5 -1.28 -30.55 0.48
CA HIS A 5 -0.78 -29.28 0.01
C HIS A 5 -1.93 -28.26 0.07
N ARG A 6 -2.29 -27.80 1.28
CA ARG A 6 -3.20 -26.67 1.47
C ARG A 6 -2.47 -25.48 0.85
N ARG A 7 -2.82 -25.15 -0.40
CA ARG A 7 -2.50 -23.86 -0.99
C ARG A 7 -3.04 -22.82 -0.04
N THR A 8 -2.17 -22.25 0.79
CA THR A 8 -2.53 -21.15 1.67
C THR A 8 -3.16 -20.08 0.78
N PRO A 9 -4.41 -19.66 1.05
CA PRO A 9 -5.04 -18.64 0.25
C PRO A 9 -4.13 -17.41 0.29
N LYS A 10 -3.64 -16.97 -0.88
CA LYS A 10 -2.81 -15.76 -0.97
C LYS A 10 -3.59 -14.62 -0.30
N ALA A 11 -3.03 -14.09 0.78
CA ALA A 11 -3.63 -13.00 1.55
C ALA A 11 -4.18 -11.95 0.57
N ARG A 12 -5.48 -11.65 0.68
CA ARG A 12 -6.09 -10.63 -0.18
C ARG A 12 -5.55 -9.29 0.29
N PHE A 13 -4.88 -8.58 -0.61
CA PHE A 13 -4.49 -7.20 -0.37
C PHE A 13 -5.75 -6.34 -0.28
N VAL A 14 -6.05 -5.84 0.93
CA VAL A 14 -7.25 -5.03 1.21
C VAL A 14 -6.84 -3.57 1.32
N SER A 15 -6.62 -2.91 0.18
CA SER A 15 -6.12 -1.53 0.11
C SER A 15 -6.98 -0.53 0.91
N TRP A 16 -8.30 -0.71 0.92
CA TRP A 16 -9.22 0.17 1.65
C TRP A 16 -9.03 0.10 3.16
N ALA A 17 -8.69 -1.06 3.72
CA ALA A 17 -8.48 -1.22 5.16
C ALA A 17 -7.27 -0.42 5.63
N PHE A 18 -6.16 -0.48 4.88
CA PHE A 18 -4.98 0.35 5.15
C PHE A 18 -5.29 1.84 5.05
N PHE A 19 -6.08 2.25 4.06
CA PHE A 19 -6.48 3.64 3.90
C PHE A 19 -7.35 4.15 5.06
N CYS A 20 -8.35 3.36 5.49
CA CYS A 20 -9.17 3.68 6.66
C CYS A 20 -8.33 3.82 7.94
N LEU A 21 -7.38 2.90 8.16
CA LEU A 21 -6.49 2.96 9.31
C LEU A 21 -5.56 4.18 9.26
N LEU A 22 -5.04 4.51 8.07
CA LEU A 22 -4.20 5.70 7.89
C LEU A 22 -4.98 6.98 8.23
N ILE A 23 -6.22 7.12 7.73
CA ILE A 23 -7.09 8.27 8.06
C ILE A 23 -7.37 8.33 9.56
N LEU A 24 -7.68 7.19 10.18
CA LEU A 24 -7.94 7.11 11.61
C LEU A 24 -6.74 7.62 12.43
N PHE A 25 -5.53 7.15 12.12
CA PHE A 25 -4.33 7.59 12.84
C PHE A 25 -3.96 9.05 12.56
N LEU A 26 -4.22 9.56 11.36
CA LEU A 26 -4.08 10.99 11.06
C LEU A 26 -5.08 11.84 11.87
N ALA A 27 -6.32 11.37 12.02
CA ALA A 27 -7.31 12.02 12.89
C ALA A 27 -6.86 12.01 14.35
N ILE A 28 -6.31 10.89 14.84
CA ILE A 28 -5.74 10.79 16.19
C ILE A 28 -4.56 11.76 16.38
N ALA A 29 -3.73 11.95 15.34
CA ALA A 29 -2.57 12.84 15.40
C ALA A 29 -2.95 14.30 15.71
N THR A 30 -4.18 14.71 15.43
CA THR A 30 -4.67 16.07 15.75
C THR A 30 -4.82 16.32 17.25
N GLN A 31 -5.05 15.28 18.05
CA GLN A 31 -5.23 15.37 19.51
C GLN A 31 -4.07 14.74 20.28
N ARG A 32 -3.47 13.68 19.73
CA ARG A 32 -2.34 12.94 20.32
C ARG A 32 -1.29 12.66 19.22
N PRO A 33 -0.42 13.64 18.93
CA PRO A 33 0.57 13.54 17.86
C PRO A 33 1.44 12.29 17.95
N GLN A 34 1.94 11.92 19.14
CA GLN A 34 2.80 10.74 19.29
C GLN A 34 2.08 9.44 18.88
N VAL A 35 0.83 9.24 19.32
CA VAL A 35 0.08 8.01 19.03
C VAL A 35 -0.34 7.98 17.56
N GLY A 36 -0.79 9.11 17.02
CA GLY A 36 -1.20 9.22 15.63
C GLY A 36 -0.04 8.96 14.66
N LEU A 37 1.12 9.57 14.89
CA LEU A 37 2.30 9.38 14.04
C LEU A 37 2.89 7.96 14.15
N ALA A 38 2.96 7.39 15.35
CA ALA A 38 3.42 6.01 15.54
C ALA A 38 2.51 5.01 14.81
N GLY A 39 1.19 5.16 14.95
CA GLY A 39 0.22 4.32 14.26
C GLY A 39 0.22 4.50 12.75
N ALA A 40 0.23 5.74 12.25
CA ALA A 40 0.31 6.02 10.82
C ALA A 40 1.61 5.46 10.22
N GLY A 41 2.75 5.65 10.90
CA GLY A 41 4.03 5.11 10.48
C GLY A 41 4.06 3.58 10.40
N ALA A 42 3.51 2.90 11.41
CA ALA A 42 3.38 1.44 11.40
C ALA A 42 2.50 0.95 10.23
N ILE A 43 1.39 1.63 9.95
CA ILE A 43 0.51 1.31 8.82
C ILE A 43 1.23 1.52 7.48
N LEU A 44 2.01 2.59 7.31
CA LEU A 44 2.77 2.82 6.08
C LEU A 44 3.85 1.75 5.85
N ILE A 45 4.56 1.33 6.91
CA ILE A 45 5.54 0.24 6.84
C ILE A 45 4.85 -1.07 6.44
N LEU A 46 3.78 -1.45 7.13
CA LEU A 46 3.03 -2.67 6.84
C LEU A 46 2.43 -2.65 5.43
N LEU A 47 1.92 -1.49 4.99
CA LEU A 47 1.39 -1.31 3.65
C LEU A 47 2.50 -1.51 2.60
N ALA A 48 3.67 -0.87 2.76
CA ALA A 48 4.78 -1.01 1.84
C ALA A 48 5.27 -2.47 1.74
N LEU A 49 5.43 -3.16 2.87
CA LEU A 49 5.80 -4.58 2.89
C LEU A 49 4.74 -5.47 2.22
N THR A 50 3.46 -5.19 2.47
CA THR A 50 2.37 -5.97 1.88
C THR A 50 2.30 -5.76 0.37
N VAL A 51 2.55 -4.53 -0.11
CA VAL A 51 2.60 -4.24 -1.55
C VAL A 51 3.81 -4.91 -2.18
N GLU A 52 4.98 -4.85 -1.56
CA GLU A 52 6.18 -5.52 -2.07
C GLU A 52 5.96 -7.04 -2.20
N ALA A 53 5.31 -7.67 -1.20
CA ALA A 53 4.96 -9.09 -1.24
C ALA A 53 3.89 -9.43 -2.31
N ASN A 54 3.10 -8.46 -2.77
CA ASN A 54 2.01 -8.66 -3.72
C ASN A 54 2.19 -7.91 -5.05
N LYS A 55 3.37 -7.35 -5.32
CA LYS A 55 3.61 -6.43 -6.45
C LYS A 55 3.20 -6.98 -7.81
N GLU A 56 3.50 -8.26 -8.07
CA GLU A 56 3.13 -8.91 -9.33
C GLU A 56 1.62 -9.05 -9.51
N ARG A 57 0.91 -9.37 -8.42
CA ARG A 57 -0.54 -9.53 -8.44
C ARG A 57 -1.22 -8.19 -8.65
N ILE A 58 -0.81 -7.18 -7.88
CA ILE A 58 -1.30 -5.79 -8.01
C ILE A 58 -1.09 -5.31 -9.44
N TRP A 59 0.07 -5.59 -10.05
CA TRP A 59 0.34 -5.24 -11.44
C TRP A 59 -0.52 -5.99 -12.45
N LYS A 60 -0.75 -7.29 -12.25
CA LYS A 60 -1.65 -8.09 -13.10
C LYS A 60 -3.09 -7.56 -13.02
N ASP A 61 -3.56 -7.25 -11.81
CA ASP A 61 -4.89 -6.70 -11.56
C ASP A 61 -5.05 -5.30 -12.18
N TYR A 62 -4.02 -4.44 -12.07
CA TYR A 62 -3.98 -3.13 -12.71
C TYR A 62 -4.05 -3.23 -14.24
N LYS A 63 -3.24 -4.10 -14.86
CA LYS A 63 -3.28 -4.34 -16.31
C LYS A 63 -4.65 -4.85 -16.77
N LYS A 64 -5.27 -5.75 -16.01
CA LYS A 64 -6.61 -6.26 -16.29
C LYS A 64 -7.68 -5.15 -16.19
N GLY A 65 -7.60 -4.33 -15.15
CA GLY A 65 -8.49 -3.18 -14.95
C GLY A 65 -8.36 -2.13 -16.04
N TYR A 66 -7.12 -1.81 -16.45
CA TYR A 66 -6.86 -0.88 -17.55
C TYR A 66 -7.43 -1.41 -18.88
N LYS A 67 -7.22 -2.70 -19.20
CA LYS A 67 -7.79 -3.31 -20.43
C LYS A 67 -9.32 -3.24 -20.46
N TYR A 68 -9.97 -3.46 -19.31
CA TYR A 68 -11.44 -3.37 -19.21
C TYR A 68 -11.94 -1.93 -19.39
N LYS A 69 -11.20 -0.94 -18.86
CA LYS A 69 -11.56 0.48 -18.98
C LYS A 69 -11.13 1.17 -20.27
N LYS A 70 -10.21 0.58 -21.04
CA LYS A 70 -9.76 1.12 -22.34
C LYS A 70 -10.89 1.27 -23.37
N GLY A 71 -11.98 0.51 -23.22
CA GLY A 71 -13.20 0.63 -24.03
C GLY A 71 -14.33 1.46 -23.41
N SER A 72 -14.10 2.09 -22.25
CA SER A 72 -15.10 2.94 -21.58
C SER A 72 -15.07 4.35 -22.19
N TRP A 73 -16.24 5.01 -22.31
CA TRP A 73 -16.29 6.42 -22.73
C TRP A 73 -15.59 7.34 -21.73
N LEU A 74 -15.43 6.90 -20.47
CA LEU A 74 -14.95 7.73 -19.39
C LEU A 74 -13.52 8.23 -19.70
N PRO A 75 -13.22 9.51 -19.38
CA PRO A 75 -11.89 10.07 -19.61
C PRO A 75 -10.83 9.17 -19.00
N LYS A 76 -9.69 9.03 -19.68
CA LYS A 76 -8.53 8.22 -19.28
C LYS A 76 -7.96 8.70 -17.94
N ALA A 77 -8.65 8.41 -16.84
CA ALA A 77 -8.19 8.68 -15.48
C ALA A 77 -7.08 7.70 -15.05
N TRP A 78 -6.82 6.68 -15.86
CA TRP A 78 -5.86 5.62 -15.58
C TRP A 78 -4.65 5.81 -16.49
N THR A 79 -3.47 5.91 -15.89
CA THR A 79 -2.19 5.95 -16.61
C THR A 79 -1.97 4.63 -17.36
N GLU A 80 -1.30 4.69 -18.50
CA GLU A 80 -1.02 3.48 -19.26
C GLU A 80 -0.04 2.57 -18.48
N PRO A 81 -0.30 1.26 -18.37
CA PRO A 81 0.57 0.31 -17.68
C PRO A 81 1.85 0.05 -18.48
N THR A 82 2.81 0.98 -18.42
CA THR A 82 4.16 0.84 -18.98
C THR A 82 5.12 0.21 -17.97
N GLN A 83 6.23 -0.36 -18.46
CA GLN A 83 7.28 -0.89 -17.59
C GLN A 83 7.91 0.21 -16.72
N THR A 84 8.04 1.43 -17.25
CA THR A 84 8.52 2.59 -16.51
C THR A 84 7.58 2.94 -15.35
N TYR A 85 6.27 2.95 -15.58
CA TYR A 85 5.28 3.21 -14.52
C TYR A 85 5.33 2.13 -13.42
N TYR A 86 5.48 0.86 -13.80
CA TYR A 86 5.70 -0.23 -12.84
C TYR A 86 6.95 0.01 -12.01
N ASN A 87 8.08 0.32 -12.65
CA ASN A 87 9.35 0.50 -11.94
C ASN A 87 9.29 1.69 -10.98
N LEU A 88 8.71 2.82 -11.39
CA LEU A 88 8.54 4.00 -10.53
C LEU A 88 7.64 3.70 -9.33
N ASN A 89 6.50 3.04 -9.54
CA ASN A 89 5.60 2.74 -8.42
C ASN A 89 6.20 1.70 -7.48
N VAL A 90 6.72 0.60 -8.03
CA VAL A 90 7.17 -0.55 -7.24
C VAL A 90 8.53 -0.30 -6.59
N TYR A 91 9.50 0.21 -7.33
CA TYR A 91 10.88 0.33 -6.86
C TYR A 91 11.25 1.72 -6.34
N VAL A 92 10.40 2.74 -6.52
CA VAL A 92 10.67 4.09 -6.01
C VAL A 92 9.61 4.52 -4.99
N LEU A 93 8.34 4.49 -5.37
CA LEU A 93 7.26 5.00 -4.51
C LEU A 93 7.11 4.17 -3.23
N TRP A 94 7.00 2.83 -3.31
CA TRP A 94 6.79 2.01 -2.12
C TRP A 94 7.99 1.99 -1.15
N PRO A 95 9.25 1.95 -1.61
CA PRO A 95 10.40 2.19 -0.74
C PRO A 95 10.38 3.57 -0.08
N ALA A 96 9.98 4.63 -0.80
CA ALA A 96 9.82 5.95 -0.20
C ALA A 96 8.73 5.95 0.87
N VAL A 97 7.59 5.29 0.64
CA VAL A 97 6.51 5.12 1.63
C VAL A 97 7.00 4.39 2.88
N PHE A 98 7.82 3.35 2.72
CA PHE A 98 8.45 2.65 3.83
C PHE A 98 9.34 3.58 4.66
N VAL A 99 10.20 4.38 4.02
CA VAL A 99 11.05 5.37 4.69
C VAL A 99 10.22 6.42 5.43
N VAL A 100 9.16 6.96 4.80
CA VAL A 100 8.24 7.90 5.45
C VAL A 100 7.60 7.28 6.69
N GLY A 101 7.25 5.99 6.65
CA GLY A 101 6.75 5.27 7.80
C GLY A 101 7.74 5.21 8.97
N PHE A 102 9.02 4.94 8.69
CA PHE A 102 10.09 5.00 9.70
C PHE A 102 10.29 6.40 10.26
N VAL A 103 10.29 7.42 9.41
CA VAL A 103 10.42 8.83 9.83
C VAL A 103 9.25 9.23 10.72
N ALA A 104 8.03 8.81 10.41
CA ALA A 104 6.86 9.08 11.26
C ALA A 104 7.00 8.45 12.65
N ILE A 105 7.45 7.20 12.75
CA ILE A 105 7.71 6.54 14.05
C ILE A 105 8.85 7.22 14.80
N ALA A 106 9.94 7.57 14.12
CA ALA A 106 11.07 8.27 14.74
C ALA A 106 10.61 9.63 15.29
N THR A 107 9.81 10.37 14.51
CA THR A 107 9.26 11.66 14.94
C THR A 107 8.33 11.49 16.13
N ALA A 108 7.48 10.46 16.14
CA ALA A 108 6.61 10.12 17.26
C ALA A 108 7.41 9.85 18.55
N TYR A 109 8.59 9.23 18.43
CA TYR A 109 9.50 9.00 19.55
C TYR A 109 10.13 10.30 20.07
N PHE A 110 10.57 11.20 19.19
CA PHE A 110 11.20 12.46 19.59
C PHE A 110 10.23 13.47 20.24
N ILE A 111 8.95 13.40 19.93
CA ILE A 111 7.92 14.28 20.51
C ILE A 111 7.19 13.67 21.71
N SER A 112 7.48 12.41 22.05
CA SER A 112 6.92 11.71 23.22
C SER A 112 7.71 11.98 24.48
#